data_AF-A0A848FQI5-F1
#
_entry.id   AF-A0A848FQI5-F1
#
_cell.length_a   1.000
_cell.length_b   1.000
_cell.length_c   1.000
_cell.angle_alpha   90.00
_cell.angle_beta   90.00
_cell.angle_gamma   90.00
#
_symmetry.space_group_name_H-M   'P 1'
#
loop_
_entity.id
_entity.type
_entity.pdbx_description
1 polymer ?
#
loop_
_entity_poly.entity_id
_entity_poly.type
_entity_poly.pdbx_seq_one_letter_code
_entity_poly.pdbx_strand_id
1 'polypeptide(L)'
;MQLLSKDIITKDGEKKFQIRIMKDEAVGLFTAADNKNYLILDSADYWFDLIQTRKTPGLTKCKCKNEWFFVRFDYIPRKDTPDIKQVNVAISCTQCQLEKKAMSVDIDYSPTDQLIDEPLIFCEQPFLKYNLTSISSYWAHNDLKRFISFMAEELHFNMYCWFWRNADKKRYFEQVSQEKATEIITANHRYLDFYFSRSAPDFKIDQHKDGPYVKSDQWQTQEVIRLSGPNSIMYDDGKTALLFYTSYSTQFIDEGKVTDKSAEFTHDTTRIHQWFKQHFVEARGKDCFDNAEEHTKIFKDKFLKNKS
;
A
#
# COMPACT_ATOMS: atom_id res chain seq x y z
N MET A 1 -19.76 -14.65 28.91
CA MET A 1 -18.60 -13.79 28.62
C MET A 1 -19.04 -12.35 28.82
N GLN A 2 -18.32 -11.61 29.65
CA GLN A 2 -18.61 -10.20 29.93
C GLN A 2 -17.95 -9.37 28.83
N LEU A 3 -18.72 -8.51 28.17
CA LEU A 3 -18.19 -7.51 27.25
C LEU A 3 -17.29 -6.56 28.06
N LEU A 4 -16.04 -6.39 27.65
CA LEU A 4 -15.14 -5.43 28.28
C LEU A 4 -15.30 -4.10 27.55
N SER A 5 -15.72 -3.06 28.26
CA SER A 5 -15.85 -1.70 27.73
C SER A 5 -14.86 -0.78 28.42
N LYS A 6 -14.08 -0.02 27.65
CA LYS A 6 -13.08 0.94 28.16
C LYS A 6 -13.31 2.31 27.55
N ASP A 7 -13.57 3.31 28.40
CA ASP A 7 -13.50 4.70 27.97
C ASP A 7 -12.05 5.06 27.67
N ILE A 8 -11.84 5.71 26.53
CA ILE A 8 -10.50 6.03 26.04
C ILE A 8 -10.04 7.36 26.64
N ILE A 9 -8.87 7.31 27.25
CA ILE A 9 -8.21 8.43 27.93
C ILE A 9 -6.73 8.37 27.57
N THR A 10 -6.10 9.51 27.27
CA THR A 10 -4.65 9.56 27.03
C THR A 10 -3.87 9.35 28.33
N LYS A 11 -2.55 9.09 28.24
CA LYS A 11 -1.67 9.03 29.41
C LYS A 11 -1.68 10.34 30.23
N ASP A 12 -1.97 11.47 29.56
CA ASP A 12 -2.07 12.80 30.18
C ASP A 12 -3.48 13.14 30.69
N GLY A 13 -4.45 12.23 30.58
CA GLY A 13 -5.81 12.41 31.11
C GLY A 13 -6.82 13.04 30.14
N GLU A 14 -6.46 13.27 28.88
CA GLU A 14 -7.37 13.82 27.87
C GLU A 14 -8.44 12.80 27.46
N LYS A 15 -9.70 13.25 27.42
CA LYS A 15 -10.88 12.40 27.14
C LYS A 15 -11.61 12.77 25.85
N LYS A 16 -11.24 13.89 25.24
CA LYS A 16 -11.94 14.46 24.07
C LYS A 16 -11.03 14.36 22.87
N PHE A 17 -11.57 13.83 21.78
CA PHE A 17 -10.81 13.57 20.57
C PHE A 17 -11.52 14.13 19.34
N GLN A 18 -10.73 14.71 18.43
CA GLN A 18 -11.07 14.79 17.02
C GLN A 18 -10.69 13.47 16.34
N ILE A 19 -11.54 12.98 15.44
CA ILE A 19 -11.45 11.59 14.96
C ILE A 19 -11.37 11.52 13.44
N ARG A 20 -10.38 10.79 12.93
CA ARG A 20 -10.24 10.40 11.52
C ARG A 20 -10.17 8.88 11.43
N ILE A 21 -10.98 8.28 10.57
CA ILE A 21 -11.07 6.81 10.44
C ILE A 21 -11.17 6.41 8.97
N MET A 22 -10.50 5.32 8.58
CA MET A 22 -10.75 4.60 7.32
C MET A 22 -11.43 3.29 7.69
N LYS A 23 -12.76 3.24 7.59
CA LYS A 23 -13.57 2.13 8.12
C LYS A 23 -13.33 0.81 7.41
N ASP A 24 -13.04 0.89 6.12
CA ASP A 24 -12.74 -0.22 5.23
C ASP A 24 -11.41 -0.91 5.54
N GLU A 25 -10.46 -0.15 6.07
CA GLU A 25 -9.12 -0.63 6.45
C GLU A 25 -8.97 -0.79 7.96
N ALA A 26 -10.03 -0.55 8.73
CA ALA A 26 -10.06 -0.65 10.18
C ALA A 26 -9.00 0.20 10.94
N VAL A 27 -8.46 1.26 10.32
CA VAL A 27 -7.47 2.16 10.94
C VAL A 27 -8.08 3.49 11.40
N GLY A 28 -7.48 4.09 12.43
CA GLY A 28 -7.89 5.39 12.95
C GLY A 28 -6.79 6.21 13.59
N LEU A 29 -7.00 7.53 13.55
CA LEU A 29 -6.19 8.55 14.20
C LEU A 29 -7.10 9.43 15.06
N PHE A 30 -6.74 9.57 16.33
CA PHE A 30 -7.36 10.49 17.27
C PHE A 30 -6.43 11.64 17.61
N THR A 31 -6.94 12.86 17.57
CA THR A 31 -6.22 14.06 18.02
C THR A 31 -6.87 14.56 19.30
N ALA A 32 -6.13 14.54 20.40
CA ALA A 32 -6.61 14.99 21.70
C ALA A 32 -6.68 16.53 21.79
N ALA A 33 -7.28 17.06 22.87
CA ALA A 33 -7.46 18.51 23.05
C ALA A 33 -6.16 19.30 23.21
N ASP A 34 -5.09 18.63 23.64
CA ASP A 34 -3.72 19.15 23.71
C ASP A 34 -2.99 19.11 22.35
N ASN A 35 -3.68 18.73 21.27
CA ASN A 35 -3.16 18.52 19.92
C ASN A 35 -2.19 17.34 19.76
N LYS A 36 -2.06 16.46 20.76
CA LYS A 36 -1.32 15.21 20.60
C LYS A 36 -2.13 14.21 19.78
N ASN A 37 -1.43 13.47 18.94
CA ASN A 37 -2.01 12.55 17.98
C ASN A 37 -1.75 11.11 18.43
N TYR A 38 -2.77 10.26 18.29
CA TYR A 38 -2.74 8.87 18.75
C TYR A 38 -3.34 7.97 17.67
N LEU A 39 -2.54 7.01 17.20
CA LEU A 39 -3.02 5.90 16.40
C LEU A 39 -3.71 4.90 17.33
N ILE A 40 -4.77 4.27 16.85
CA ILE A 40 -5.59 3.40 17.69
C ILE A 40 -5.29 1.94 17.41
N LEU A 41 -5.27 1.11 18.44
CA LEU A 41 -4.98 -0.33 18.30
C LEU A 41 -3.71 -0.51 17.44
N ASP A 42 -3.75 -1.41 16.44
CA ASP A 42 -2.63 -1.68 15.53
C ASP A 42 -2.61 -0.76 14.30
N SER A 43 -3.26 0.41 14.36
CA SER A 43 -3.27 1.34 13.22
C SER A 43 -1.86 1.79 12.82
N ALA A 44 -0.88 1.73 13.73
CA ALA A 44 0.51 2.06 13.45
C ALA A 44 1.10 1.27 12.27
N ASP A 45 0.71 0.01 12.11
CA ASP A 45 1.27 -0.89 11.10
C ASP A 45 0.83 -0.54 9.68
N TYR A 46 -0.32 0.12 9.53
CA TYR A 46 -0.96 0.33 8.22
C TYR A 46 -1.19 1.81 7.88
N TRP A 47 -1.26 2.68 8.90
CA TRP A 47 -1.72 4.06 8.73
C TRP A 47 -0.90 4.82 7.69
N PHE A 48 0.43 4.71 7.76
CA PHE A 48 1.34 5.45 6.89
C PHE A 48 1.23 5.03 5.43
N ASP A 49 1.14 3.73 5.16
CA ASP A 49 0.98 3.19 3.81
C ASP A 49 -0.36 3.63 3.21
N LEU A 50 -1.42 3.61 4.03
CA LEU A 50 -2.74 4.05 3.60
C LEU A 50 -2.78 5.54 3.26
N ILE A 51 -2.18 6.42 4.07
CA ILE A 51 -2.15 7.87 3.76
C ILE A 51 -1.15 8.22 2.65
N GLN A 52 -0.20 7.33 2.35
CA GLN A 52 0.72 7.49 1.23
C GLN A 52 -0.03 7.38 -0.10
N THR A 53 -0.86 6.34 -0.26
CA THR A 53 -1.58 6.07 -1.51
C THR A 53 -2.98 6.67 -1.56
N ARG A 54 -3.61 6.94 -0.40
CA ARG A 54 -4.97 7.49 -0.31
C ARG A 54 -4.97 8.91 0.21
N LYS A 55 -6.08 9.61 -0.02
CA LYS A 55 -6.35 10.89 0.63
C LYS A 55 -6.56 10.64 2.13
N THR A 56 -5.89 11.42 2.96
CA THR A 56 -6.09 11.42 4.42
C THR A 56 -7.58 11.54 4.76
N PRO A 57 -8.12 10.72 5.68
CA PRO A 57 -9.55 10.72 5.95
C PRO A 57 -9.97 12.05 6.57
N GLY A 58 -11.16 12.52 6.19
CA GLY A 58 -11.73 13.74 6.74
C GLY A 58 -12.00 13.65 8.24
N LEU A 59 -12.13 14.81 8.91
CA LEU A 59 -12.56 14.85 10.31
C LEU A 59 -14.00 14.35 10.41
N THR A 60 -14.25 13.49 11.38
CA THR A 60 -15.59 13.08 11.75
C THR A 60 -16.33 14.28 12.33
N LYS A 61 -17.51 14.60 11.79
CA LYS A 61 -18.37 15.67 12.30
C LYS A 61 -19.68 15.10 12.83
N CYS A 62 -20.19 15.71 13.90
CA CYS A 62 -21.54 15.45 14.38
C CYS A 62 -22.57 16.20 13.52
N LYS A 63 -23.84 15.79 13.59
CA LYS A 63 -24.96 16.55 12.98
C LYS A 63 -25.06 17.97 13.53
N CYS A 64 -24.69 18.20 14.79
CA CYS A 64 -24.61 19.52 15.40
C CYS A 64 -23.35 20.32 15.00
N LYS A 65 -22.57 19.82 14.02
CA LYS A 65 -21.30 20.38 13.52
C LYS A 65 -20.11 20.33 14.49
N ASN A 66 -20.29 19.82 15.72
CA ASN A 66 -19.19 19.57 16.64
C ASN A 66 -18.23 18.49 16.10
N GLU A 67 -16.95 18.66 16.41
CA GLU A 67 -15.85 17.78 15.96
C GLU A 67 -15.17 17.05 17.11
N TRP A 68 -15.61 17.28 18.35
CA TRP A 68 -15.07 16.67 19.56
C TRP A 68 -15.96 15.54 20.07
N PHE A 69 -15.35 14.41 20.39
CA PHE A 69 -16.05 13.21 20.83
C PHE A 69 -15.38 12.59 22.06
N PHE A 70 -16.19 12.02 22.94
CA PHE A 70 -15.76 10.97 23.85
C PHE A 70 -15.72 9.65 23.09
N VAL A 71 -14.78 8.77 23.45
CA VAL A 71 -14.57 7.50 22.74
C VAL A 71 -14.59 6.34 23.74
N ARG A 72 -15.24 5.25 23.36
CA ARG A 72 -15.29 3.99 24.10
C ARG A 72 -14.94 2.83 23.18
N PHE A 73 -14.08 1.93 23.62
CA PHE A 73 -13.79 0.68 22.94
C PHE A 73 -14.51 -0.46 23.65
N ASP A 74 -15.33 -1.20 22.89
CA ASP A 74 -16.04 -2.38 23.36
C ASP A 74 -15.35 -3.63 22.77
N TYR A 75 -14.62 -4.35 23.62
CA TYR A 75 -13.82 -5.52 23.25
C TYR A 75 -14.66 -6.79 23.33
N ILE A 76 -14.65 -7.56 22.25
CA ILE A 76 -15.37 -8.83 22.12
C ILE A 76 -14.34 -9.96 22.14
N PRO A 77 -14.29 -10.81 23.19
CA PRO A 77 -13.38 -11.94 23.24
C PRO A 77 -13.78 -13.04 22.25
N ARG A 78 -12.81 -13.85 21.85
CA ARG A 78 -13.00 -15.13 21.19
C ARG A 78 -13.68 -16.11 22.15
N LYS A 79 -14.30 -17.13 21.58
CA LYS A 79 -14.98 -18.16 22.38
C LYS A 79 -13.94 -18.93 23.19
N ASP A 80 -14.17 -19.03 24.50
CA ASP A 80 -13.37 -19.84 25.42
C ASP A 80 -11.90 -19.39 25.62
N THR A 81 -11.53 -18.19 25.17
CA THR A 81 -10.19 -17.60 25.38
C THR A 81 -10.30 -16.12 25.79
N PRO A 82 -9.32 -15.56 26.53
CA PRO A 82 -9.29 -14.12 26.83
C PRO A 82 -8.96 -13.26 25.60
N ASP A 83 -8.41 -13.85 24.54
CA ASP A 83 -8.04 -13.12 23.33
C ASP A 83 -9.23 -12.41 22.67
N ILE A 84 -8.96 -11.22 22.15
CA ILE A 84 -9.92 -10.36 21.50
C ILE A 84 -10.11 -10.81 20.05
N LYS A 85 -11.37 -11.01 19.67
CA LYS A 85 -11.78 -11.27 18.28
C LYS A 85 -12.05 -9.97 17.53
N GLN A 86 -12.64 -9.00 18.22
CA GLN A 86 -13.14 -7.78 17.60
C GLN A 86 -13.18 -6.64 18.61
N VAL A 87 -12.90 -5.41 18.14
CA VAL A 87 -13.07 -4.17 18.91
C VAL A 87 -14.08 -3.28 18.20
N ASN A 88 -15.16 -2.92 18.87
CA ASN A 88 -16.07 -1.90 18.38
C ASN A 88 -15.66 -0.54 18.92
N VAL A 89 -15.54 0.45 18.03
CA VAL A 89 -15.23 1.83 18.41
C VAL A 89 -16.52 2.63 18.43
N ALA A 90 -16.95 3.05 19.62
CA ALA A 90 -18.10 3.92 19.83
C ALA A 90 -17.64 5.36 20.12
N ILE A 91 -18.38 6.33 19.58
CA ILE A 91 -18.09 7.75 19.80
C ILE A 91 -19.35 8.48 20.26
N SER A 92 -19.21 9.39 21.22
CA SER A 92 -20.30 10.24 21.71
C SER A 92 -19.93 11.71 21.56
N CYS A 93 -20.80 12.49 20.92
CA CYS A 93 -20.56 13.92 20.70
C CYS A 93 -20.49 14.68 22.04
N THR A 94 -19.42 15.42 22.28
CA THR A 94 -19.27 16.17 23.55
C THR A 94 -20.30 17.28 23.74
N GLN A 95 -20.99 17.70 22.68
CA GLN A 95 -22.00 18.76 22.72
C GLN A 95 -23.42 18.22 22.86
N CYS A 96 -23.84 17.31 21.98
CA CYS A 96 -25.23 16.82 21.94
C CYS A 96 -25.40 15.39 22.48
N GLN A 97 -24.32 14.75 22.95
CA GLN A 97 -24.30 13.41 23.55
C GLN A 97 -24.84 12.29 22.64
N LEU A 98 -25.01 12.56 21.34
CA LEU A 98 -25.41 11.54 20.38
C LEU A 98 -24.28 10.52 20.23
N GLU A 99 -24.55 9.28 20.66
CA GLU A 99 -23.67 8.13 20.52
C GLU A 99 -23.88 7.44 19.17
N LYS A 100 -22.80 6.96 18.57
CA LYS A 100 -22.84 6.09 17.38
C LYS A 100 -21.63 5.14 17.34
N LYS A 101 -21.82 3.98 16.70
CA LYS A 101 -20.71 3.12 16.30
C LYS A 101 -19.91 3.80 15.18
N ALA A 102 -18.65 4.10 15.42
CA ALA A 102 -17.75 4.70 14.44
C ALA A 102 -17.24 3.65 13.45
N MET A 103 -16.67 2.56 13.96
CA MET A 103 -16.15 1.43 13.18
C MET A 103 -16.06 0.13 14.00
N SER A 104 -15.63 -0.94 13.34
CA SER A 104 -15.38 -2.26 13.89
C SER A 104 -14.00 -2.69 13.41
N VAL A 105 -13.16 -3.24 14.29
CA VAL A 105 -11.83 -3.77 13.95
C VAL A 105 -11.83 -5.25 14.28
N ASP A 106 -11.64 -6.10 13.26
CA ASP A 106 -11.50 -7.54 13.46
C ASP A 106 -10.03 -7.88 13.73
N ILE A 107 -9.79 -8.73 14.72
CA ILE A 107 -8.45 -9.12 15.15
C ILE A 107 -8.25 -10.59 14.78
N ASP A 108 -7.22 -10.88 13.99
CA ASP A 108 -6.93 -12.21 13.45
C ASP A 108 -5.67 -12.87 14.04
N TYR A 109 -5.05 -12.21 15.03
CA TYR A 109 -3.87 -12.71 15.74
C TYR A 109 -4.14 -12.98 17.24
N SER A 110 -3.11 -13.52 17.91
CA SER A 110 -3.02 -13.82 19.34
C SER A 110 -1.53 -13.83 19.73
N PRO A 111 -1.14 -13.36 20.94
CA PRO A 111 -2.00 -12.83 22.02
C PRO A 111 -2.46 -11.38 21.77
N THR A 112 -3.48 -10.92 22.51
CA THR A 112 -4.09 -9.59 22.29
C THR A 112 -4.13 -8.65 23.51
N ASP A 113 -3.47 -8.99 24.61
CA ASP A 113 -3.57 -8.23 25.87
C ASP A 113 -3.18 -6.75 25.70
N GLN A 114 -2.18 -6.48 24.85
CA GLN A 114 -1.70 -5.13 24.52
C GLN A 114 -2.81 -4.19 24.00
N LEU A 115 -3.82 -4.72 23.30
CA LEU A 115 -4.92 -3.93 22.76
C LEU A 115 -5.78 -3.32 23.87
N ILE A 116 -5.85 -3.99 25.01
CA ILE A 116 -6.63 -3.55 26.16
C ILE A 116 -5.79 -2.59 26.99
N ASP A 117 -4.52 -2.90 27.21
CA ASP A 117 -3.63 -2.13 28.08
C ASP A 117 -3.22 -0.80 27.42
N GLU A 118 -2.80 -0.84 26.16
CA GLU A 118 -2.30 0.29 25.38
C GLU A 118 -3.10 0.50 24.07
N PRO A 119 -4.41 0.84 24.14
CA PRO A 119 -5.26 0.99 22.96
C PRO A 119 -4.91 2.22 22.09
N LEU A 120 -4.02 3.09 22.57
CA LEU A 120 -3.58 4.32 21.94
C LEU A 120 -2.05 4.35 21.85
N ILE A 121 -1.53 4.50 20.64
CA ILE A 121 -0.11 4.66 20.34
C ILE A 121 0.12 6.13 19.99
N PHE A 122 0.93 6.85 20.78
CA PHE A 122 1.29 8.23 20.48
C PHE A 122 2.06 8.31 19.15
N CYS A 123 1.68 9.27 18.30
CA CYS A 123 2.27 9.46 17.00
C CYS A 123 2.49 10.96 16.76
N GLU A 124 3.73 11.43 16.86
CA GLU A 124 4.04 12.86 16.74
C GLU A 124 3.65 13.43 15.35
N GLN A 125 3.93 12.68 14.29
CA GLN A 125 3.74 13.10 12.90
C GLN A 125 2.82 12.16 12.13
N PRO A 126 1.50 12.15 12.37
CA PRO A 126 0.59 11.19 11.75
C PRO A 126 0.32 11.48 10.27
N PHE A 127 0.84 12.57 9.71
CA PHE A 127 0.70 12.90 8.29
C PHE A 127 2.03 12.82 7.54
N LEU A 128 2.99 12.10 8.14
CA LEU A 128 4.29 11.85 7.54
C LEU A 128 4.12 11.06 6.25
N LYS A 129 4.71 11.58 5.17
CA LYS A 129 4.79 10.93 3.88
C LYS A 129 6.25 10.79 3.51
N TYR A 130 6.56 9.75 2.74
CA TYR A 130 7.91 9.47 2.28
C TYR A 130 7.96 9.47 0.75
N ASN A 131 9.18 9.49 0.20
CA ASN A 131 9.38 9.50 -1.24
C ASN A 131 9.07 8.13 -1.88
N LEU A 132 7.81 7.97 -2.28
CA LEU A 132 7.28 6.86 -3.08
C LEU A 132 7.19 7.29 -4.54
N THR A 133 7.79 6.53 -5.44
CA THR A 133 7.69 6.73 -6.89
C THR A 133 6.88 5.60 -7.52
N SER A 134 5.97 5.96 -8.43
CA SER A 134 5.19 5.00 -9.21
C SER A 134 5.13 5.46 -10.66
N ILE A 135 5.89 4.80 -11.52
CA ILE A 135 5.94 5.03 -12.95
C ILE A 135 4.83 4.21 -13.61
N SER A 136 4.02 4.85 -14.47
CA SER A 136 3.02 4.17 -15.29
C SER A 136 3.44 4.08 -16.75
N SER A 137 3.21 2.94 -17.39
CA SER A 137 3.69 2.70 -18.74
C SER A 137 2.73 1.87 -19.57
N TYR A 138 2.36 2.39 -20.76
CA TYR A 138 1.75 1.57 -21.80
C TYR A 138 2.83 0.90 -22.64
N TRP A 139 2.96 -0.42 -22.50
CA TRP A 139 4.04 -1.19 -23.11
C TRP A 139 3.50 -2.33 -23.98
N ALA A 140 4.24 -2.63 -25.04
CA ALA A 140 4.15 -3.90 -25.73
C ALA A 140 5.00 -4.96 -25.00
N HIS A 141 4.81 -6.23 -25.35
CA HIS A 141 5.57 -7.33 -24.74
C HIS A 141 7.08 -7.22 -24.92
N ASN A 142 7.53 -6.67 -26.06
CA ASN A 142 8.95 -6.48 -26.31
C ASN A 142 9.55 -5.39 -25.40
N ASP A 143 8.78 -4.37 -25.04
CA ASP A 143 9.23 -3.33 -24.10
C ASP A 143 9.45 -3.93 -22.71
N LEU A 144 8.52 -4.78 -22.26
CA LEU A 144 8.65 -5.50 -20.99
C LEU A 144 9.89 -6.41 -20.98
N LYS A 145 10.15 -7.16 -22.06
CA LYS A 145 11.35 -8.01 -22.17
C LYS A 145 12.64 -7.20 -22.11
N ARG A 146 12.67 -6.04 -22.78
CA ARG A 146 13.81 -5.11 -22.72
C ARG A 146 14.04 -4.56 -21.32
N PHE A 147 12.96 -4.21 -20.61
CA PHE A 147 13.06 -3.76 -19.22
C PHE A 147 13.61 -4.86 -18.31
N ILE A 148 13.10 -6.09 -18.41
CA ILE A 148 13.59 -7.24 -17.65
C ILE A 148 15.08 -7.49 -17.91
N SER A 149 15.50 -7.41 -19.18
CA SER A 149 16.91 -7.58 -19.57
C SER A 149 17.78 -6.46 -18.98
N PHE A 150 17.34 -5.21 -19.05
CA PHE A 150 18.02 -4.09 -18.41
C PHE A 150 18.20 -4.30 -16.89
N MET A 151 17.14 -4.71 -16.19
CA MET A 151 17.18 -4.96 -14.75
C MET A 151 18.17 -6.08 -14.38
N ALA A 152 18.21 -7.16 -15.16
CA ALA A 152 19.08 -8.31 -14.88
C ALA A 152 20.54 -8.10 -15.35
N GLU A 153 20.74 -7.58 -16.56
CA GLU A 153 22.05 -7.52 -17.21
C GLU A 153 22.82 -6.25 -16.87
N GLU A 154 22.16 -5.09 -16.82
CA GLU A 154 22.84 -3.80 -16.60
C GLU A 154 22.85 -3.34 -15.15
N LEU A 155 21.83 -3.71 -14.38
CA LEU A 155 21.71 -3.38 -12.96
C LEU A 155 22.06 -4.54 -12.03
N HIS A 156 22.15 -5.77 -12.57
CA HIS A 156 22.47 -6.99 -11.82
C HIS A 156 21.49 -7.28 -10.66
N PHE A 157 20.22 -6.98 -10.86
CA PHE A 157 19.19 -7.29 -9.87
C PHE A 157 18.83 -8.78 -9.87
N ASN A 158 18.62 -9.34 -8.67
CA ASN A 158 17.89 -10.59 -8.53
C ASN A 158 16.42 -10.35 -8.86
N MET A 159 15.82 -11.29 -9.58
CA MET A 159 14.41 -11.21 -9.97
C MET A 159 13.59 -12.24 -9.21
N TYR A 160 12.49 -11.80 -8.63
CA TYR A 160 11.49 -12.66 -8.01
C TYR A 160 10.18 -12.46 -8.76
N CYS A 161 9.49 -13.55 -9.05
CA CYS A 161 8.24 -13.52 -9.79
C CYS A 161 7.13 -14.17 -8.97
N TRP A 162 6.05 -13.43 -8.75
CA TRP A 162 4.79 -13.97 -8.27
C TRP A 162 3.90 -14.24 -9.48
N PHE A 163 3.54 -15.49 -9.74
CA PHE A 163 2.80 -15.83 -10.95
C PHE A 163 1.86 -17.02 -10.78
N TRP A 164 0.88 -17.10 -11.68
CA TRP A 164 -0.04 -18.22 -11.79
C TRP A 164 0.43 -19.21 -12.85
N ARG A 165 0.54 -20.49 -12.45
CA ARG A 165 0.81 -21.59 -13.37
C ARG A 165 -0.50 -22.26 -13.76
N ASN A 166 -0.82 -22.22 -15.06
CA ASN A 166 -2.09 -22.74 -15.56
C ASN A 166 -2.18 -24.26 -15.51
N ALA A 167 -1.05 -24.96 -15.67
CA ALA A 167 -0.99 -26.42 -15.70
C ALA A 167 -1.61 -27.07 -14.44
N ASP A 168 -1.40 -26.46 -13.28
CA ASP A 168 -1.87 -26.95 -11.99
C ASP A 168 -2.77 -25.98 -11.23
N LYS A 169 -3.11 -24.84 -11.84
CA LYS A 169 -4.01 -23.82 -11.27
C LYS A 169 -3.55 -23.34 -9.89
N LYS A 170 -2.25 -23.07 -9.75
CA LYS A 170 -1.63 -22.60 -8.50
C LYS A 170 -0.77 -21.37 -8.72
N ARG A 171 -0.59 -20.60 -7.65
CA ARG A 171 0.38 -19.52 -7.53
C ARG A 171 1.75 -20.07 -7.16
N TYR A 172 2.77 -19.32 -7.56
CA TYR A 172 4.16 -19.56 -7.27
C TYR A 172 4.83 -18.23 -6.95
N PHE A 173 5.75 -18.25 -5.99
CA PHE A 173 6.63 -17.13 -5.69
C PHE A 173 8.04 -17.67 -5.55
N GLU A 174 8.93 -17.27 -6.46
CA GLU A 174 10.28 -17.80 -6.52
C GLU A 174 11.23 -16.80 -7.18
N GLN A 175 12.51 -16.94 -6.87
CA GLN A 175 13.57 -16.29 -7.63
C GLN A 175 13.64 -16.93 -9.03
N VAL A 176 13.73 -16.11 -10.07
CA VAL A 176 13.73 -16.55 -11.46
C VAL A 176 14.94 -16.00 -12.22
N SER A 177 15.45 -16.77 -13.17
CA SER A 177 16.42 -16.28 -14.15
C SER A 177 15.71 -15.40 -15.21
N GLN A 178 16.48 -14.69 -16.02
CA GLN A 178 15.96 -13.88 -17.11
C GLN A 178 15.23 -14.71 -18.17
N GLU A 179 15.73 -15.90 -18.48
CA GLU A 179 15.12 -16.82 -19.42
C GLU A 179 13.75 -17.27 -18.90
N LYS A 180 13.68 -17.68 -17.63
CA LYS A 180 12.44 -18.09 -16.98
C LYS A 180 11.45 -16.94 -16.85
N ALA A 181 11.91 -15.73 -16.51
CA ALA A 181 11.05 -14.54 -16.51
C ALA A 181 10.46 -14.27 -17.90
N THR A 182 11.29 -14.36 -18.94
CA THR A 182 10.86 -14.19 -20.34
C THR A 182 9.87 -15.26 -20.78
N GLU A 183 10.07 -16.51 -20.35
CA GLU A 183 9.14 -17.62 -20.57
C GLU A 183 7.79 -17.34 -19.88
N ILE A 184 7.79 -16.97 -18.60
CA ILE A 184 6.57 -16.66 -17.84
C ILE A 184 5.77 -15.55 -18.53
N ILE A 185 6.46 -14.49 -18.96
CA ILE A 185 5.84 -13.38 -19.69
C ILE A 185 5.25 -13.90 -21.01
N THR A 186 6.00 -14.66 -21.80
CA THR A 186 5.58 -15.05 -23.16
C THR A 186 4.51 -16.15 -23.18
N ALA A 187 4.64 -17.16 -22.31
CA ALA A 187 3.83 -18.36 -22.36
C ALA A 187 2.48 -18.19 -21.66
N ASN A 188 2.37 -17.29 -20.66
CA ASN A 188 1.21 -17.33 -19.78
C ASN A 188 0.64 -15.99 -19.32
N HIS A 189 1.30 -14.83 -19.54
CA HIS A 189 0.90 -13.44 -19.15
C HIS A 189 0.21 -13.25 -17.78
N ARG A 190 0.19 -14.26 -16.91
CA ARG A 190 -0.49 -14.30 -15.62
C ARG A 190 0.52 -14.24 -14.49
N TYR A 191 1.64 -13.55 -14.73
CA TYR A 191 2.41 -13.07 -13.61
C TYR A 191 1.61 -11.95 -12.95
N LEU A 192 1.63 -11.97 -11.63
CA LEU A 192 0.95 -11.01 -10.77
C LEU A 192 1.87 -9.83 -10.52
N ASP A 193 3.13 -10.09 -10.18
CA ASP A 193 4.15 -9.08 -9.94
C ASP A 193 5.56 -9.64 -10.17
N PHE A 194 6.46 -8.78 -10.64
CA PHE A 194 7.90 -8.97 -10.53
C PHE A 194 8.47 -8.08 -9.41
N TYR A 195 9.49 -8.56 -8.74
CA TYR A 195 10.25 -7.81 -7.74
C TYR A 195 11.74 -7.91 -8.05
N PHE A 196 12.43 -6.78 -7.99
CA PHE A 196 13.87 -6.66 -8.28
C PHE A 196 14.59 -6.16 -7.05
N SER A 197 15.65 -6.86 -6.63
CA SER A 197 16.48 -6.45 -5.48
C SER A 197 17.91 -7.00 -5.56
N ARG A 198 18.89 -6.23 -5.07
CA ARG A 198 20.31 -6.62 -5.07
C ARG A 198 20.58 -7.73 -4.05
N SER A 199 19.87 -7.67 -2.93
CA SER A 199 19.89 -8.67 -1.88
C SER A 199 18.67 -9.57 -1.97
N ALA A 200 18.67 -10.67 -1.22
CA ALA A 200 17.48 -11.49 -1.05
C ALA A 200 16.50 -10.74 -0.12
N PRO A 201 15.34 -10.29 -0.61
CA PRO A 201 14.35 -9.63 0.22
C PRO A 201 13.70 -10.65 1.17
N ASP A 202 13.39 -10.20 2.38
CA ASP A 202 12.68 -11.00 3.38
C ASP A 202 11.17 -10.83 3.18
N PHE A 203 10.63 -11.52 2.19
CA PHE A 203 9.19 -11.53 1.95
C PHE A 203 8.47 -12.46 2.93
N LYS A 204 7.56 -11.91 3.72
CA LYS A 204 6.57 -12.67 4.52
C LYS A 204 5.48 -13.20 3.58
N ILE A 205 5.49 -14.50 3.33
CA ILE A 205 4.57 -15.13 2.36
C ILE A 205 3.49 -15.91 3.11
N ASP A 206 2.24 -15.51 2.92
CA ASP A 206 1.10 -16.23 3.47
C ASP A 206 0.73 -17.41 2.58
N GLN A 207 0.36 -18.54 3.18
CA GLN A 207 -0.08 -19.72 2.44
C GLN A 207 -1.60 -19.72 2.27
N HIS A 208 -2.05 -19.83 1.02
CA HIS A 208 -3.46 -19.97 0.68
C HIS A 208 -3.70 -21.29 -0.07
N LYS A 209 -4.98 -21.67 -0.18
CA LYS A 209 -5.41 -22.89 -0.90
C LYS A 209 -4.86 -22.98 -2.33
N ASP A 210 -4.68 -21.83 -2.99
CA ASP A 210 -4.20 -21.72 -4.37
C ASP A 210 -2.71 -21.34 -4.45
N GLY A 211 -1.93 -21.56 -3.38
CA GLY A 211 -0.51 -21.23 -3.31
C GLY A 211 -0.19 -19.91 -2.60
N PRO A 212 1.09 -19.48 -2.62
CA PRO A 212 1.60 -18.34 -1.86
C PRO A 212 0.92 -17.02 -2.22
N TYR A 213 0.77 -16.18 -1.21
CA TYR A 213 0.29 -14.82 -1.29
C TYR A 213 1.34 -13.86 -0.72
N VAL A 214 1.77 -12.91 -1.53
CA VAL A 214 2.74 -11.87 -1.14
C VAL A 214 1.94 -10.63 -0.71
N LYS A 215 2.16 -10.12 0.51
CA LYS A 215 1.47 -8.89 0.93
C LYS A 215 1.96 -7.70 0.10
N SER A 216 1.03 -6.79 -0.22
CA SER A 216 1.19 -5.79 -1.28
C SER A 216 2.17 -4.65 -1.00
N ASP A 217 2.62 -4.50 0.23
CA ASP A 217 3.34 -3.34 0.78
C ASP A 217 4.78 -3.65 1.21
N GLN A 218 5.16 -4.93 1.35
CA GLN A 218 6.47 -5.33 1.88
C GLN A 218 7.67 -4.79 1.09
N TRP A 219 7.49 -4.45 -0.18
CA TRP A 219 8.53 -3.84 -1.01
C TRP A 219 8.81 -2.37 -0.64
N GLN A 220 7.89 -1.70 0.07
CA GLN A 220 8.02 -0.28 0.41
C GLN A 220 9.05 -0.05 1.51
N THR A 221 9.20 -0.98 2.45
CA THR A 221 10.17 -0.90 3.55
C THR A 221 11.55 -1.46 3.19
N GLN A 222 11.65 -2.24 2.11
CA GLN A 222 12.88 -2.90 1.66
C GLN A 222 13.44 -2.26 0.37
N GLU A 223 14.70 -2.51 0.03
CA GLU A 223 15.31 -2.08 -1.24
C GLU A 223 14.85 -2.94 -2.43
N VAL A 224 13.55 -2.82 -2.74
CA VAL A 224 12.86 -3.61 -3.74
C VAL A 224 12.15 -2.68 -4.71
N ILE A 225 12.29 -2.97 -6.01
CA ILE A 225 11.49 -2.37 -7.07
C ILE A 225 10.43 -3.38 -7.48
N ARG A 226 9.17 -2.96 -7.50
CA ARG A 226 8.04 -3.77 -7.95
C ARG A 226 7.65 -3.39 -9.36
N LEU A 227 7.40 -4.38 -10.21
CA LEU A 227 6.75 -4.22 -11.51
C LEU A 227 5.44 -5.00 -11.52
N SER A 228 4.33 -4.30 -11.75
CA SER A 228 3.01 -4.91 -11.75
C SER A 228 2.80 -5.89 -12.90
N GLY A 229 1.91 -6.85 -12.69
CA GLY A 229 1.21 -7.55 -13.76
C GLY A 229 0.54 -6.57 -14.73
N PRO A 230 0.32 -6.99 -15.99
CA PRO A 230 -0.33 -6.15 -16.99
C PRO A 230 -1.80 -5.90 -16.61
N ASN A 231 -2.19 -4.62 -16.53
CA ASN A 231 -3.59 -4.23 -16.45
C ASN A 231 -4.13 -3.99 -17.87
N SER A 232 -5.07 -4.82 -18.31
CA SER A 232 -5.75 -4.63 -19.59
C SER A 232 -6.71 -3.45 -19.51
N ILE A 233 -6.41 -2.38 -20.25
CA ILE A 233 -7.29 -1.22 -20.40
C ILE A 233 -8.01 -1.35 -21.74
N MET A 234 -9.33 -1.47 -21.68
CA MET A 234 -10.20 -1.50 -22.85
C MET A 234 -10.73 -0.09 -23.11
N TYR A 235 -10.65 0.37 -24.35
CA TYR A 235 -11.14 1.67 -24.79
C TYR A 235 -12.47 1.54 -25.53
N ASP A 236 -13.19 2.66 -25.64
CA ASP A 236 -14.52 2.73 -26.28
C ASP A 236 -14.51 2.26 -27.75
N ASP A 237 -13.35 2.33 -28.41
CA ASP A 237 -13.15 1.85 -29.79
C ASP A 237 -12.82 0.35 -29.89
N GLY A 238 -12.92 -0.38 -28.78
CA GLY A 238 -12.64 -1.82 -28.68
C GLY A 238 -11.17 -2.18 -28.64
N LYS A 239 -10.24 -1.21 -28.66
CA LYS A 239 -8.81 -1.51 -28.51
C LYS A 239 -8.46 -1.85 -27.08
N THR A 240 -7.47 -2.71 -26.91
CA THR A 240 -6.87 -3.04 -25.62
C THR A 240 -5.43 -2.57 -25.59
N ALA A 241 -5.02 -1.97 -24.47
CA ALA A 241 -3.63 -1.67 -24.14
C ALA A 241 -3.25 -2.31 -22.81
N LEU A 242 -1.95 -2.58 -22.63
CA LEU A 242 -1.42 -3.14 -21.40
C LEU A 242 -0.74 -2.02 -20.60
N LEU A 243 -1.27 -1.77 -19.40
CA LEU A 243 -0.75 -0.78 -18.48
C LEU A 243 0.06 -1.47 -17.37
N PHE A 244 1.30 -1.03 -17.20
CA PHE A 244 2.22 -1.51 -16.18
C PHE A 244 2.54 -0.39 -15.20
N TYR A 245 2.83 -0.79 -13.96
CA TYR A 245 3.32 0.10 -12.91
C TYR A 245 4.67 -0.39 -12.41
N THR A 246 5.68 0.48 -12.46
CA THR A 246 6.97 0.26 -11.80
C THR A 246 7.02 1.14 -10.56
N SER A 247 7.07 0.53 -9.38
CA SER A 247 6.99 1.25 -8.10
C SER A 247 8.18 0.92 -7.22
N TYR A 248 8.71 1.94 -6.55
CA TYR A 248 9.77 1.84 -5.56
C TYR A 248 9.67 3.04 -4.61
N SER A 249 10.27 2.93 -3.44
CA SER A 249 10.42 4.06 -2.51
C SER A 249 11.88 4.20 -2.14
N THR A 250 12.40 5.43 -2.15
CA THR A 250 13.79 5.72 -1.70
C THR A 250 13.84 6.04 -0.22
N GLN A 251 12.68 6.11 0.42
CA GLN A 251 12.47 6.36 1.83
C GLN A 251 11.41 5.41 2.36
N PHE A 252 11.38 5.19 3.67
CA PHE A 252 10.33 4.47 4.37
C PHE A 252 10.14 5.07 5.76
N ILE A 253 9.11 4.64 6.47
CA ILE A 253 8.87 5.09 7.85
C ILE A 253 9.34 4.00 8.81
N ASP A 254 10.21 4.38 9.72
CA ASP A 254 10.72 3.54 10.79
C ASP A 254 10.54 4.28 12.12
N GLU A 255 9.83 3.66 13.07
CA GLU A 255 9.52 4.25 14.38
C GLU A 255 9.01 5.70 14.32
N GLY A 256 8.16 6.01 13.32
CA GLY A 256 7.57 7.34 13.15
C GLY A 256 8.50 8.40 12.55
N LYS A 257 9.65 8.00 11.99
CA LYS A 257 10.60 8.88 11.29
C LYS A 257 10.76 8.43 9.84
N VAL A 258 10.99 9.39 8.94
CA VAL A 258 11.38 9.07 7.57
C VAL A 258 12.85 8.66 7.56
N THR A 259 13.12 7.46 7.07
CA THR A 259 14.46 6.90 6.93
C THR A 259 14.76 6.74 5.44
N ASP A 260 15.92 7.21 5.01
CA ASP A 260 16.42 7.02 3.64
C ASP A 260 16.91 5.57 3.45
N LYS A 261 16.65 5.00 2.28
CA LYS A 261 17.31 3.77 1.83
C LYS A 261 18.75 4.09 1.40
N SER A 262 19.54 3.06 1.08
CA SER A 262 20.94 3.27 0.73
C SER A 262 21.12 4.18 -0.48
N ALA A 263 22.28 4.83 -0.52
CA ALA A 263 22.69 5.61 -1.68
C ALA A 263 22.81 4.76 -2.95
N GLU A 264 23.17 3.48 -2.83
CA GLU A 264 23.22 2.52 -3.95
C GLU A 264 21.82 2.32 -4.54
N PHE A 265 20.81 2.08 -3.71
CA PHE A 265 19.43 1.93 -4.19
C PHE A 265 18.88 3.22 -4.83
N THR A 266 19.23 4.38 -4.28
CA THR A 266 18.88 5.68 -4.88
C THR A 266 19.58 5.90 -6.23
N HIS A 267 20.81 5.43 -6.36
CA HIS A 267 21.54 5.45 -7.63
C HIS A 267 20.89 4.53 -8.67
N ASP A 268 20.55 3.30 -8.31
CA ASP A 268 19.88 2.35 -9.21
C ASP A 268 18.52 2.87 -9.69
N THR A 269 17.69 3.39 -8.77
CA THR A 269 16.38 3.97 -9.13
C THR A 269 16.50 5.18 -10.04
N THR A 270 17.57 5.97 -9.89
CA THR A 270 17.90 7.06 -10.83
C THR A 270 18.25 6.52 -12.22
N ARG A 271 19.06 5.45 -12.31
CA ARG A 271 19.39 4.79 -13.59
C ARG A 271 18.16 4.23 -14.28
N ILE A 272 17.23 3.63 -13.51
CA ILE A 272 15.95 3.15 -14.02
C ILE A 272 15.15 4.30 -14.64
N HIS A 273 15.01 5.41 -13.92
CA HIS A 273 14.28 6.58 -14.43
C HIS A 273 14.93 7.17 -15.70
N GLN A 274 16.26 7.18 -15.78
CA GLN A 274 16.99 7.61 -16.98
C GLN A 274 16.73 6.65 -18.15
N TRP A 275 16.75 5.35 -17.90
CA TRP A 275 16.44 4.34 -18.91
C TRP A 275 15.03 4.52 -19.46
N PHE A 276 14.03 4.77 -18.61
CA PHE A 276 12.67 5.11 -19.04
C PHE A 276 12.62 6.33 -19.96
N LYS A 277 13.31 7.42 -19.59
CA LYS A 277 13.38 8.65 -20.39
C LYS A 277 14.04 8.46 -21.76
N GLN A 278 15.03 7.58 -21.84
CA GLN A 278 15.76 7.31 -23.09
C GLN A 278 14.94 6.48 -24.08
N HIS A 279 14.01 5.67 -23.58
CA HIS A 279 13.34 4.65 -24.39
C HIS A 279 11.85 4.92 -24.67
N PHE A 280 11.21 5.82 -23.91
CA PHE A 280 9.77 6.04 -23.97
C PHE A 280 9.40 7.52 -24.00
N VAL A 281 8.15 7.80 -24.38
CA VAL A 281 7.62 9.17 -24.41
C VAL A 281 6.93 9.54 -23.09
N GLU A 282 7.18 10.75 -22.60
CA GLU A 282 6.67 11.29 -21.33
C GLU A 282 5.35 12.09 -21.51
N ALA A 283 4.49 11.65 -22.43
CA ALA A 283 3.41 12.51 -22.94
C ALA A 283 2.20 12.67 -21.98
N ARG A 284 2.04 11.79 -20.99
CA ARG A 284 0.94 11.90 -19.99
C ARG A 284 1.36 12.61 -18.70
N GLY A 285 2.64 12.91 -18.51
CA GLY A 285 3.19 13.54 -17.32
C GLY A 285 4.48 12.89 -16.82
N LYS A 286 5.05 13.46 -15.76
CA LYS A 286 6.42 13.23 -15.29
C LYS A 286 6.83 11.77 -15.09
N ASP A 287 5.90 10.95 -14.62
CA ASP A 287 6.11 9.54 -14.29
C ASP A 287 5.28 8.63 -15.20
N CYS A 288 5.08 9.05 -16.45
CA CYS A 288 4.29 8.32 -17.44
C CYS A 288 5.12 8.06 -18.70
N PHE A 289 5.66 6.85 -18.83
CA PHE A 289 6.59 6.48 -19.89
C PHE A 289 5.98 5.43 -20.81
N ASP A 290 5.42 5.89 -21.92
CA ASP A 290 4.70 5.04 -22.86
C ASP A 290 5.55 4.67 -24.08
N ASN A 291 5.33 3.49 -24.63
CA ASN A 291 5.74 3.19 -26.00
C ASN A 291 5.03 4.17 -26.95
N ALA A 292 5.77 4.83 -27.85
CA ALA A 292 5.22 5.86 -28.73
C ALA A 292 4.08 5.35 -29.64
N GLU A 293 4.17 4.10 -30.09
CA GLU A 293 3.13 3.46 -30.89
C GLU A 293 1.89 3.16 -30.06
N GLU A 294 2.05 2.56 -28.87
CA GLU A 294 0.93 2.31 -27.96
C GLU A 294 0.28 3.63 -27.51
N HIS A 295 1.07 4.65 -27.19
CA HIS A 295 0.56 5.97 -26.85
C HIS A 295 -0.25 6.56 -28.00
N THR A 296 0.27 6.53 -29.23
CA THR A 296 -0.44 7.06 -30.40
C THR A 296 -1.72 6.27 -30.67
N LYS A 297 -1.67 4.94 -30.56
CA LYS A 297 -2.81 4.03 -30.74
C LYS A 297 -3.95 4.34 -29.78
N ILE A 298 -3.62 4.71 -28.53
CA ILE A 298 -4.56 5.00 -27.45
C ILE A 298 -5.05 6.46 -27.50
N PHE A 299 -4.14 7.42 -27.67
CA PHE A 299 -4.40 8.85 -27.48
C PHE A 299 -4.36 9.66 -28.79
N LYS A 300 -4.69 9.04 -29.93
CA LYS A 300 -4.63 9.59 -31.30
C LYS A 300 -4.89 11.11 -31.41
N ASP A 301 -5.90 11.63 -30.71
CA ASP A 301 -6.33 13.04 -30.79
C ASP A 301 -5.54 14.02 -29.89
N LYS A 302 -4.85 13.54 -28.86
CA LYS A 302 -4.03 14.38 -27.96
C LYS A 302 -2.57 14.52 -28.42
N PHE A 303 -2.04 13.53 -29.13
CA PHE A 303 -0.64 13.53 -29.58
C PHE A 303 -0.36 14.58 -30.67
N LEU A 304 -1.36 14.87 -31.51
CA LEU A 304 -1.24 15.87 -32.58
C LEU A 304 -1.26 17.31 -32.06
N LYS A 305 -1.81 17.57 -30.87
CA LYS A 305 -1.91 18.92 -30.28
C LYS A 305 -0.67 19.35 -29.49
N ASN A 306 0.17 18.41 -29.04
CA ASN A 306 1.38 18.71 -28.27
C ASN A 306 2.65 18.79 -29.13
N LYS A 307 2.53 18.67 -30.46
CA LYS A 307 3.61 18.88 -31.43
C LYS A 307 3.49 20.19 -32.24
N SER A 308 2.48 21.00 -31.96
CA SER A 308 2.29 22.37 -32.50
C SER A 308 2.58 23.39 -31.43
#